data_AF-A0A9P4LPZ2-F1
#
_entry.id   AF-A0A9P4LPZ2-F1
#
_cell.length_a   1.000
_cell.length_b   1.000
_cell.length_c   1.000
_cell.angle_alpha   90.00
_cell.angle_beta   90.00
_cell.angle_gamma   90.00
#
_symmetry.space_group_name_H-M   'P 1'
#
loop_
_entity.id
_entity.type
_entity.pdbx_description
1 polymer ?
#
loop_
_entity_poly.entity_id
_entity_poly.type
_entity_poly.pdbx_seq_one_letter_code
_entity_poly.pdbx_strand_id
1 'polypeptide(L)'
;LEASPNNRAGCSNAECKKAAVKIMKGEFRYAIQVTIQEHQSWQYRHWGCVTPKQIENLVETSGGDTDLVDGYDELPAEFQEKVEFALKNGHVPDEDWKGVSLPFCTK
;
A
#
# COMPACT_ATOMS: atom_id res chain seq x y z
N LEU A 1 3.69 -1.19 6.68
CA LEU A 1 2.22 -1.23 6.44
C LEU A 1 1.54 -0.49 7.56
N GLU A 2 0.40 0.17 7.32
CA GLU A 2 -0.34 0.79 8.43
C GLU A 2 -1.80 1.10 8.07
N ALA A 3 -2.64 1.20 9.09
CA ALA A 3 -3.88 1.98 9.00
C ALA A 3 -3.50 3.47 9.10
N SER A 4 -3.89 4.27 8.10
CA SER A 4 -3.45 5.66 8.02
C SER A 4 -3.79 6.45 9.30
N PRO A 5 -2.82 7.08 9.99
CA PRO A 5 -3.08 7.77 11.25
C PRO A 5 -3.74 9.15 11.06
N ASN A 6 -3.73 9.70 9.84
CA ASN A 6 -4.22 11.04 9.52
C ASN A 6 -4.60 11.20 8.03
N ASN A 7 -5.07 12.40 7.65
CA ASN A 7 -5.58 12.72 6.30
C ASN A 7 -4.57 13.50 5.42
N ARG A 8 -3.26 13.33 5.62
CA ARG A 8 -2.24 14.17 4.94
C ARG A 8 -1.63 13.53 3.70
N ALA A 9 -1.39 12.22 3.75
CA ALA A 9 -0.71 11.48 2.70
C ALA A 9 -1.57 11.43 1.42
N GLY A 10 -0.92 11.61 0.27
CA GLY A 10 -1.51 11.31 -1.03
C GLY A 10 -0.99 9.98 -1.56
N CYS A 11 -1.76 9.34 -2.43
CA CYS A 11 -1.31 8.13 -3.11
C CYS A 11 -0.29 8.46 -4.21
N SER A 12 0.79 7.68 -4.28
CA SER A 12 1.88 7.85 -5.25
C SER A 12 1.56 7.24 -6.61
N ASN A 13 0.46 6.49 -6.75
CA ASN A 13 -0.05 6.05 -8.04
C ASN A 13 -0.32 7.27 -8.94
N ALA A 14 0.07 7.21 -10.22
CA ALA A 14 0.09 8.37 -11.11
C ALA A 14 -1.29 9.06 -11.22
N GLU A 15 -2.35 8.28 -11.39
CA GLU A 15 -3.72 8.81 -11.53
C GLU A 15 -4.21 9.48 -10.24
N CYS A 16 -4.02 8.82 -9.10
CA CYS A 16 -4.45 9.39 -7.82
C CYS A 16 -3.59 10.57 -7.39
N LYS A 17 -2.30 10.57 -7.74
CA LYS A 17 -1.41 11.71 -7.56
C LYS A 17 -1.86 12.90 -8.40
N LYS A 18 -2.21 12.68 -9.67
CA LYS A 18 -2.74 13.71 -10.58
C LYS A 18 -4.07 14.29 -10.07
N ALA A 19 -4.94 13.45 -9.55
CA ALA A 19 -6.20 13.86 -8.95
C ALA A 19 -6.09 14.34 -7.49
N ALA A 20 -4.87 14.38 -6.93
CA ALA A 20 -4.60 14.78 -5.55
C ALA A 20 -5.40 14.02 -4.48
N VAL A 21 -5.75 12.76 -4.76
CA VAL A 21 -6.57 11.94 -3.84
C VAL A 21 -5.75 11.59 -2.61
N LYS A 22 -6.33 11.92 -1.46
CA LYS A 22 -5.76 11.66 -0.13
C LYS A 22 -6.07 10.24 0.34
N ILE A 23 -5.21 9.75 1.21
CA ILE A 23 -5.43 8.54 1.98
C ILE A 23 -5.97 8.98 3.34
N MET A 24 -7.22 8.64 3.64
CA MET A 24 -7.92 9.13 4.82
C MET A 24 -7.53 8.33 6.07
N LYS A 25 -7.76 8.91 7.25
CA LYS A 25 -7.49 8.28 8.54
C LYS A 25 -8.27 6.96 8.65
N GLY A 26 -7.59 5.90 9.06
CA GLY A 26 -8.13 4.56 9.17
C GLY A 26 -8.06 3.76 7.86
N GLU A 27 -7.83 4.38 6.71
CA GLU A 27 -7.67 3.63 5.45
C GLU A 27 -6.38 2.82 5.46
N PHE A 28 -6.46 1.59 4.92
CA PHE A 28 -5.29 0.75 4.76
C PHE A 28 -4.36 1.30 3.67
N ARG A 29 -3.08 1.46 4.01
CA ARG A 29 -2.07 1.97 3.08
C ARG A 29 -0.77 1.18 3.08
N TYR A 30 -0.16 1.15 1.91
CA TYR A 30 1.17 0.62 1.70
C TYR A 30 2.19 1.75 1.64
N ALA A 31 3.34 1.58 2.29
CA ALA A 31 4.41 2.57 2.33
C ALA A 31 5.69 1.98 1.77
N ILE A 32 6.42 2.78 0.98
CA ILE A 32 7.75 2.45 0.49
C ILE A 32 8.71 3.51 1.00
N GLN A 33 9.79 3.07 1.64
CA GLN A 33 10.88 3.95 1.99
C GLN A 33 11.69 4.29 0.74
N VAL A 34 11.93 5.57 0.51
CA VAL A 34 12.72 6.06 -0.62
C VAL A 34 13.76 7.07 -0.13
N THR A 35 14.96 7.02 -0.69
CA THR A 35 16.00 8.03 -0.43
C THR A 35 15.94 9.12 -1.50
N ILE A 36 15.79 10.38 -1.09
CA ILE A 36 15.79 11.55 -1.97
C ILE A 36 16.85 12.52 -1.44
N GLN A 37 17.89 12.79 -2.23
CA GLN A 37 18.98 13.70 -1.85
C GLN A 37 19.51 13.40 -0.43
N GLU A 38 19.91 12.15 -0.19
CA GLU A 38 20.42 11.65 1.11
C GLU A 38 19.39 11.61 2.26
N HIS A 39 18.18 12.13 2.05
CA HIS A 39 17.12 12.07 3.04
C HIS A 39 16.19 10.89 2.79
N GLN A 40 15.93 10.11 3.85
CA GLN A 40 14.89 9.10 3.81
C GLN A 40 13.51 9.75 3.83
N SER A 41 12.64 9.29 2.94
CA SER A 41 11.26 9.72 2.80
C SER A 41 10.35 8.51 2.56
N TRP A 42 9.04 8.75 2.52
CA TRP A 42 8.05 7.71 2.36
C TRP A 42 7.11 8.04 1.21
N GLN A 43 6.90 7.07 0.33
CA GLN A 43 5.84 7.11 -0.67
C GLN A 43 4.71 6.18 -0.25
N TYR A 44 3.50 6.72 -0.21
CA TYR A 44 2.32 5.97 0.20
C TYR A 44 1.45 5.59 -1.00
N ARG A 45 0.80 4.45 -0.94
CA ARG A 45 -0.25 4.02 -1.88
C ARG A 45 -1.48 3.57 -1.11
N HIS A 46 -2.67 3.83 -1.65
CA HIS A 46 -3.85 3.08 -1.23
C HIS A 46 -3.58 1.60 -1.41
N TRP A 47 -4.10 0.75 -0.52
CA TRP A 47 -3.97 -0.70 -0.65
C TRP A 47 -4.41 -1.20 -2.04
N GLY A 48 -5.56 -0.73 -2.53
CA GLY A 48 -6.06 -1.06 -3.87
C GLY A 48 -5.24 -0.53 -5.05
N CYS A 49 -4.19 0.28 -4.82
CA CYS A 49 -3.25 0.74 -5.83
C CYS A 49 -1.89 0.01 -5.77
N VAL A 50 -1.74 -0.98 -4.90
CA VAL A 50 -0.52 -1.78 -4.77
C VAL A 50 -0.47 -2.78 -5.93
N THR A 51 0.57 -2.68 -6.75
CA THR A 51 0.71 -3.51 -7.96
C THR A 51 1.34 -4.87 -7.62
N PRO A 52 1.16 -5.90 -8.47
CA PRO A 52 1.84 -7.19 -8.27
C PRO A 52 3.35 -7.07 -8.06
N LYS A 53 4.04 -6.19 -8.82
CA LYS A 53 5.48 -5.95 -8.61
C LYS A 53 5.84 -5.41 -7.22
N GLN A 54 4.94 -4.68 -6.56
CA GLN A 54 5.19 -4.20 -5.20
C GLN A 54 5.06 -5.33 -4.18
N ILE A 55 4.10 -6.23 -4.40
CA ILE A 55 3.94 -7.43 -3.59
C ILE A 55 5.11 -8.38 -3.80
N GLU A 56 5.55 -8.59 -5.05
CA GLU A 56 6.76 -9.35 -5.37
C GLU A 56 7.98 -8.80 -4.63
N ASN A 57 8.23 -7.49 -4.68
CA ASN A 57 9.34 -6.87 -3.94
C ASN A 57 9.18 -7.06 -2.41
N LEU A 58 7.95 -6.96 -1.88
CA LEU A 58 7.70 -7.20 -0.45
C LEU A 58 8.04 -8.65 -0.08
N VAL A 59 7.64 -9.62 -0.90
CA VAL A 59 7.97 -11.04 -0.74
C VAL A 59 9.48 -11.25 -0.83
N GLU A 60 10.17 -10.63 -1.79
CA GLU A 60 11.64 -10.70 -1.90
C GLU A 60 12.34 -10.21 -0.64
N THR A 61 11.85 -9.12 -0.02
CA THR A 61 12.48 -8.56 1.20
C THR A 61 12.10 -9.27 2.49
N SER A 62 10.93 -9.89 2.54
CA SER A 62 10.41 -10.56 3.75
C SER A 62 10.54 -12.09 3.69
N GLY A 63 10.87 -12.68 2.54
CA GLY A 63 10.76 -14.12 2.33
C GLY A 63 9.31 -14.63 2.35
N GLY A 64 8.32 -13.74 2.31
CA GLY A 64 6.90 -14.07 2.51
C GLY A 64 6.51 -14.30 3.98
N ASP A 65 7.41 -14.00 4.93
CA ASP A 65 7.16 -14.11 6.36
C ASP A 65 6.56 -12.80 6.88
N THR A 66 5.36 -12.86 7.45
CA THR A 66 4.66 -11.71 8.02
C THR A 66 5.40 -11.08 9.19
N ASP A 67 6.20 -11.85 9.93
CA ASP A 67 7.01 -11.34 11.05
C ASP A 67 8.14 -10.41 10.57
N LEU A 68 8.50 -10.50 9.28
CA LEU A 68 9.49 -9.63 8.63
C LEU A 68 8.85 -8.46 7.86
N VAL A 69 7.52 -8.36 7.84
CA VAL A 69 6.79 -7.27 7.19
C VAL A 69 6.57 -6.12 8.19
N ASP A 70 7.28 -5.02 7.97
CA ASP A 70 7.18 -3.82 8.81
C ASP A 70 5.73 -3.34 8.98
N GLY A 71 5.30 -3.22 10.24
CA GLY A 71 3.98 -2.76 10.67
C GLY A 71 2.82 -3.75 10.47
N TYR A 72 3.06 -5.03 10.15
CA TYR A 72 2.00 -6.03 10.03
C TYR A 72 1.32 -6.37 11.37
N ASP A 73 2.09 -6.44 12.45
CA ASP A 73 1.62 -6.75 13.81
C ASP A 73 0.74 -5.64 14.42
N GLU A 74 0.89 -4.40 13.94
CA GLU A 74 0.08 -3.24 14.34
C GLU A 74 -1.26 -3.14 13.57
N LEU A 75 -1.49 -3.98 12.57
CA LEU A 75 -2.69 -3.92 11.74
C LEU A 75 -3.92 -4.52 12.45
N PRO A 76 -5.13 -3.99 12.18
CA PRO A 76 -6.37 -4.72 12.45
C PRO A 76 -6.40 -6.07 11.72
N ALA A 77 -7.06 -7.07 12.30
CA ALA A 77 -7.16 -8.42 11.74
C ALA A 77 -7.63 -8.45 10.27
N GLU A 78 -8.61 -7.61 9.91
CA GLU A 78 -9.09 -7.49 8.52
C GLU A 78 -7.97 -7.12 7.54
N PHE A 79 -7.02 -6.27 7.95
CA PHE A 79 -5.91 -5.87 7.07
C PHE A 79 -4.80 -6.91 7.08
N GLN A 80 -4.61 -7.64 8.19
CA GLN A 80 -3.66 -8.76 8.26
C GLN A 80 -4.04 -9.86 7.25
N GLU A 81 -5.32 -10.25 7.19
CA GLU A 81 -5.83 -11.24 6.23
C GLU A 81 -5.55 -10.82 4.77
N LYS A 82 -5.69 -9.53 4.46
CA LYS A 82 -5.39 -8.98 3.12
C LYS A 82 -3.90 -9.10 2.77
N VAL A 83 -3.02 -8.89 3.75
CA VAL A 83 -1.56 -9.00 3.56
C VAL A 83 -1.16 -10.45 3.35
N GLU A 84 -1.67 -11.37 4.18
CA GLU A 84 -1.43 -12.80 4.01
C GLU A 84 -1.88 -13.29 2.64
N PHE A 85 -3.08 -12.89 2.22
CA PHE A 85 -3.57 -13.17 0.88
C PHE A 85 -2.59 -12.66 -0.17
N ALA A 86 -2.13 -11.41 -0.04
CA ALA A 86 -1.25 -10.81 -1.03
C ALA A 86 0.12 -11.48 -1.11
N LEU A 87 0.75 -11.77 0.03
CA LEU A 87 2.04 -12.49 0.09
C LEU A 87 1.94 -13.87 -0.56
N LYS A 88 0.80 -14.56 -0.35
CA LYS A 88 0.56 -15.90 -0.92
C LYS A 88 0.27 -15.89 -2.42
N ASN A 89 -0.51 -14.91 -2.90
CA ASN A 89 -1.01 -14.89 -4.29
C ASN A 89 -0.21 -13.96 -5.21
N GLY A 90 0.67 -13.10 -4.66
CA GLY A 90 1.48 -12.15 -5.43
C GLY A 90 0.73 -10.90 -5.88
N HIS A 91 -0.50 -10.68 -5.42
CA HIS A 91 -1.30 -9.50 -5.72
C HIS A 91 -2.32 -9.23 -4.59
N VAL A 92 -2.78 -7.98 -4.47
CA VAL A 92 -3.87 -7.65 -3.54
C VAL A 92 -5.17 -8.38 -3.92
N PRO A 93 -6.11 -8.60 -2.99
CA PRO A 93 -7.41 -9.17 -3.32
C PRO A 93 -8.09 -8.45 -4.48
N ASP A 94 -8.72 -9.19 -5.40
CA ASP A 94 -9.36 -8.61 -6.59
C ASP A 94 -10.46 -7.60 -6.22
N GLU A 95 -11.14 -7.81 -5.09
CA GLU A 95 -12.16 -6.88 -4.56
C GLU A 95 -11.57 -5.56 -4.05
N ASP A 96 -10.31 -5.57 -3.61
CA ASP A 96 -9.58 -4.38 -3.18
C ASP A 96 -8.92 -3.67 -4.36
N TRP A 97 -8.64 -4.37 -5.46
CA TRP A 97 -7.92 -3.83 -6.60
C TRP A 97 -8.70 -2.71 -7.30
N LYS A 98 -8.10 -1.51 -7.36
CA LYS A 98 -8.69 -0.30 -7.96
C LYS A 98 -8.10 0.07 -9.33
N GLY A 99 -7.18 -0.75 -9.86
CA GLY A 99 -6.64 -0.57 -11.20
C GLY A 99 -5.58 0.53 -11.35
N VAL A 100 -4.85 0.45 -12.47
CA VAL A 100 -3.95 1.51 -12.99
C VAL A 100 -4.64 2.39 -14.05
N SER A 101 -5.89 2.09 -14.45
CA SER A 101 -6.62 2.80 -15.52
C SER A 101 -8.13 2.99 -15.26
N LEU A 102 -8.54 4.24 -14.92
CA LEU A 102 -9.90 4.85 -14.88
C LEU A 102 -10.95 4.29 -13.88
N PRO A 103 -11.98 5.05 -13.40
CA PRO A 103 -12.12 6.48 -13.08
C PRO A 103 -12.35 6.70 -11.54
N PHE A 104 -11.91 5.78 -10.68
CA PHE A 104 -12.24 5.87 -9.23
C PHE A 104 -11.62 7.11 -8.56
N CYS A 105 -10.45 7.58 -9.03
CA CYS A 105 -9.76 8.74 -8.46
C CYS A 105 -10.28 10.10 -8.96
N THR A 106 -11.42 10.18 -9.69
CA THR A 106 -11.97 11.46 -10.20
C THR A 106 -13.25 11.95 -9.50
N LYS A 107 -13.65 11.34 -8.38
CA LYS A 107 -14.78 11.83 -7.57
C LYS A 107 -14.30 12.41 -6.25
#